data_AF-A0A7C3QTX8-F1
#
_entry.id   AF-A0A7C3QTX8-F1
#
_cell.length_a   1.000
_cell.length_b   1.000
_cell.length_c   1.000
_cell.angle_alpha   90.00
_cell.angle_beta   90.00
_cell.angle_gamma   90.00
#
_symmetry.space_group_name_H-M   'P 1'
#
loop_
_entity.id
_entity.type
_entity.pdbx_description
1 polymer ?
#
loop_
_entity_poly.entity_id
_entity_poly.type
_entity_poly.pdbx_seq_one_letter_code
_entity_poly.pdbx_strand_id
1 'polypeptide(L)'
;MDGVQDWTSMLIAILILSSFILNFTDIPQRIQFTRYSSVVRRKLMELIEFEEEGRRKSIKYLKDMNLPNPKTLIDDFVDNFFMIFPVEREPIDVIKRLKHLLRTRDEAVKRYVLDKVPNVSEVDRQKIEVLLELNSVLTYINKVVKHYYNLGVKFNDWIMMMQLALQINQIVRLAKAYRDAIDS
;
A
#
# COMPACT_ATOMS: atom_id res chain seq x y z
N MET A 1 63.49 4.68 -2.33
CA MET A 1 62.23 4.57 -3.13
C MET A 1 61.08 5.05 -2.25
N ASP A 2 61.30 6.14 -1.52
CA ASP A 2 60.62 6.33 -0.22
C ASP A 2 59.58 7.45 -0.29
N GLY A 3 59.77 8.43 -1.19
CA GLY A 3 58.78 9.48 -1.41
C GLY A 3 57.45 8.97 -1.95
N VAL A 4 57.45 7.96 -2.84
CA VAL A 4 56.19 7.40 -3.41
C VAL A 4 55.38 6.67 -2.33
N GLN A 5 56.04 6.04 -1.36
CA GLN A 5 55.39 5.35 -0.24
C GLN A 5 54.76 6.34 0.76
N ASP A 6 55.35 7.53 0.92
CA ASP A 6 54.79 8.59 1.76
C ASP A 6 53.54 9.23 1.15
N TRP A 7 53.56 9.58 -0.15
CA TRP A 7 52.39 10.16 -0.82
C TRP A 7 51.20 9.19 -0.87
N THR A 8 51.47 7.90 -1.08
CA THR A 8 50.43 6.87 -1.05
C THR A 8 49.84 6.71 0.36
N SER A 9 50.68 6.74 1.40
CA SER A 9 50.22 6.69 2.79
C SER A 9 49.40 7.92 3.19
N MET A 10 49.80 9.13 2.75
CA MET A 10 49.04 10.36 2.96
C MET A 10 47.67 10.33 2.26
N LEU A 11 47.61 9.82 1.03
CA LEU A 11 46.34 9.66 0.30
C LEU A 11 45.39 8.68 1.00
N ILE A 12 45.92 7.54 1.47
CA ILE A 12 45.14 6.56 2.24
C ILE A 12 44.63 7.18 3.55
N ALA A 13 45.47 7.94 4.26
CA ALA A 13 45.06 8.62 5.49
C ALA A 13 43.93 9.65 5.26
N ILE A 14 44.02 10.43 4.17
CA ILE A 14 42.97 11.39 3.78
C ILE A 14 41.66 10.66 3.42
N LEU A 15 41.74 9.53 2.71
CA LEU A 15 40.58 8.72 2.38
C LEU A 15 39.91 8.12 3.63
N ILE A 16 40.69 7.65 4.60
CA ILE A 16 40.16 7.11 5.86
C ILE A 16 39.52 8.24 6.69
N LEU A 17 40.19 9.39 6.83
CA LEU A 17 39.67 10.53 7.58
C LEU A 17 38.39 11.10 6.96
N SER A 18 38.35 11.23 5.63
CA SER A 18 37.13 11.66 4.93
C SER A 18 35.99 10.66 5.08
N SER A 19 36.27 9.35 5.04
CA SER A 19 35.27 8.31 5.33
C SER A 19 34.74 8.40 6.76
N PHE A 20 35.61 8.67 7.74
CA PHE A 20 35.21 8.89 9.13
C PHE A 20 34.30 10.12 9.28
N ILE A 21 34.64 11.25 8.66
CA ILE A 21 33.84 12.48 8.71
C ILE A 21 32.47 12.25 8.05
N LEU A 22 32.41 11.53 6.93
CA LEU A 22 31.14 11.21 6.27
C LEU A 22 30.26 10.25 7.09
N ASN A 23 30.85 9.32 7.84
CA ASN A 23 30.09 8.42 8.72
C ASN A 23 29.65 9.08 10.04
N PHE A 24 30.45 10.02 10.58
CA PHE A 24 30.09 10.79 11.77
C PHE A 24 29.07 11.90 11.50
N THR A 25 28.83 12.23 10.23
CA THR A 25 27.79 13.18 9.84
C THR A 25 26.55 12.44 9.33
N ASP A 26 25.36 12.98 9.61
CA ASP A 26 24.11 12.43 9.07
C ASP A 26 23.92 12.72 7.57
N ILE A 27 24.94 13.24 6.89
CA ILE A 27 24.86 13.66 5.48
C ILE A 27 24.49 12.48 4.56
N PRO A 28 25.16 11.30 4.64
CA PRO A 28 24.79 10.17 3.80
C PRO A 28 23.37 9.68 4.07
N GLN A 29 22.91 9.74 5.33
CA GLN A 29 21.56 9.32 5.71
C GLN A 29 20.50 10.26 5.12
N ARG A 30 20.73 11.57 5.15
CA ARG A 30 19.83 12.57 4.54
C ARG A 30 19.74 12.45 3.01
N ILE A 31 20.87 12.19 2.36
CA ILE A 31 20.90 11.94 0.92
C ILE A 31 20.11 10.66 0.58
N GLN A 32 20.34 9.58 1.32
CA GLN A 32 19.61 8.31 1.17
C GLN A 32 18.11 8.52 1.38
N PHE A 33 17.72 9.20 2.46
CA PHE A 33 16.33 9.54 2.76
C PHE A 33 15.66 10.24 1.58
N THR A 34 16.29 11.28 1.03
CA THR A 34 15.73 12.07 -0.08
C THR A 34 15.55 11.21 -1.34
N ARG A 35 16.52 10.35 -1.64
CA ARG A 35 16.45 9.41 -2.77
C ARG A 35 15.32 8.40 -2.60
N TYR A 36 15.26 7.73 -1.45
CA TYR A 36 14.21 6.74 -1.18
C TYR A 36 12.82 7.37 -1.14
N SER A 37 12.68 8.53 -0.49
CA SER A 37 11.43 9.28 -0.41
C SER A 37 10.91 9.63 -1.80
N SER A 38 11.78 10.07 -2.72
CA SER A 38 11.39 10.40 -4.09
C SER A 38 10.92 9.18 -4.89
N VAL A 39 11.54 8.01 -4.68
CA VAL A 39 11.12 6.73 -5.28
C VAL A 39 9.74 6.33 -4.77
N VAL A 40 9.54 6.33 -3.44
CA VAL A 40 8.26 5.98 -2.82
C VAL A 40 7.17 6.95 -3.26
N ARG A 41 7.45 8.26 -3.26
CA ARG A 41 6.49 9.28 -3.68
C ARG A 41 5.96 9.06 -5.09
N ARG A 42 6.85 8.77 -6.04
CA ARG A 42 6.45 8.45 -7.43
C ARG A 42 5.54 7.23 -7.49
N LYS A 43 5.91 6.16 -6.79
CA LYS A 43 5.11 4.93 -6.75
C LYS A 43 3.78 5.10 -6.02
N LEU A 44 3.74 5.93 -4.99
CA LEU A 44 2.49 6.31 -4.33
C LEU A 44 1.53 7.02 -5.29
N MET A 45 2.01 7.87 -6.19
CA MET A 45 1.16 8.47 -7.22
C MET A 45 0.59 7.41 -8.18
N GLU A 46 1.38 6.41 -8.57
CA GLU A 46 0.89 5.28 -9.37
C GLU A 46 -0.21 4.49 -8.63
N LEU A 47 -0.07 4.27 -7.31
CA LEU A 47 -1.10 3.60 -6.52
C LEU A 47 -2.39 4.44 -6.40
N ILE A 48 -2.28 5.76 -6.25
CA ILE A 48 -3.43 6.69 -6.26
C ILE A 48 -4.17 6.59 -7.59
N GLU A 49 -3.44 6.59 -8.70
CA GLU A 49 -4.02 6.41 -10.03
C GLU A 49 -4.76 5.08 -10.17
N PHE A 50 -4.21 3.98 -9.64
CA PHE A 50 -4.90 2.68 -9.66
C PHE A 50 -6.21 2.67 -8.88
N GLU A 51 -6.26 3.33 -7.72
CA GLU A 51 -7.51 3.49 -6.96
C GLU A 51 -8.53 4.33 -7.74
N GLU A 52 -8.12 5.47 -8.29
CA GLU A 52 -9.02 6.33 -9.07
C GLU A 52 -9.54 5.62 -10.32
N GLU A 53 -8.68 4.90 -11.02
CA GLU A 53 -9.04 4.12 -12.19
C GLU A 53 -10.00 2.99 -11.82
N GLY A 54 -9.70 2.23 -10.76
CA GLY A 54 -10.55 1.18 -10.22
C GLY A 54 -11.94 1.70 -9.86
N ARG A 55 -12.01 2.83 -9.14
CA ARG A 55 -13.26 3.48 -8.77
C ARG A 55 -14.05 3.92 -10.00
N ARG A 56 -13.40 4.55 -10.97
CA ARG A 56 -14.05 5.02 -12.21
C ARG A 56 -14.64 3.86 -13.01
N LYS A 57 -13.89 2.77 -13.18
CA LYS A 57 -14.36 1.56 -13.88
C LYS A 57 -15.52 0.91 -13.16
N SER A 58 -15.41 0.82 -11.84
CA SER A 58 -16.45 0.25 -10.97
C SER A 58 -17.74 1.04 -11.04
N ILE A 59 -17.67 2.37 -10.97
CA ILE A 59 -18.84 3.24 -11.17
C ILE A 59 -19.45 3.04 -12.55
N LYS A 60 -18.62 2.93 -13.60
CA LYS A 60 -19.12 2.70 -14.96
C LYS A 60 -19.86 1.35 -15.05
N TYR A 61 -19.26 0.28 -14.55
CA TYR A 61 -19.87 -1.05 -14.54
C TYR A 61 -21.25 -1.06 -13.85
N LEU A 62 -21.34 -0.46 -12.67
CA LEU A 62 -22.61 -0.38 -11.93
C LEU A 62 -23.65 0.50 -12.63
N LYS A 63 -23.22 1.58 -13.32
CA LYS A 63 -24.13 2.40 -14.16
C LYS A 63 -24.68 1.60 -15.33
N ASP A 64 -23.86 0.80 -15.99
CA ASP A 64 -24.26 -0.03 -17.12
C ASP A 64 -25.30 -1.10 -16.69
N MET A 65 -25.34 -1.45 -15.40
CA MET A 65 -26.35 -2.32 -14.77
C MET A 65 -27.61 -1.58 -14.29
N ASN A 66 -27.76 -0.28 -14.58
CA ASN A 66 -28.86 0.59 -14.14
C ASN A 66 -29.03 0.68 -12.60
N LEU A 67 -27.94 0.57 -11.84
CA LEU A 67 -28.00 0.73 -10.39
C LEU A 67 -28.12 2.20 -9.98
N PRO A 68 -29.01 2.53 -9.02
CA PRO A 68 -29.11 3.88 -8.48
C PRO A 68 -27.87 4.21 -7.62
N ASN A 69 -27.37 5.43 -7.72
CA ASN A 69 -26.29 5.98 -6.89
C ASN A 69 -25.03 5.09 -6.75
N PRO A 70 -24.42 4.62 -7.85
CA PRO A 70 -23.31 3.67 -7.82
C PRO A 70 -22.05 4.23 -7.14
N LYS A 71 -21.84 5.55 -7.20
CA LYS A 71 -20.73 6.21 -6.52
C LYS A 71 -20.87 6.09 -4.99
N THR A 72 -22.03 6.44 -4.46
CA THR A 72 -22.32 6.38 -3.02
C THR A 72 -22.18 4.96 -2.48
N LEU A 73 -22.64 3.95 -3.24
CA LEU A 73 -22.47 2.55 -2.88
C LEU A 73 -21.00 2.18 -2.66
N ILE A 74 -20.11 2.57 -3.58
CA ILE A 74 -18.68 2.28 -3.48
C ILE A 74 -18.04 3.09 -2.35
N ASP A 75 -18.31 4.39 -2.28
CA ASP A 75 -17.74 5.29 -1.26
C ASP A 75 -18.12 4.80 0.15
N ASP A 76 -19.39 4.51 0.40
CA ASP A 76 -19.89 4.02 1.69
C ASP A 76 -19.27 2.68 2.09
N PHE A 77 -19.12 1.76 1.13
CA PHE A 77 -18.47 0.47 1.38
C PHE A 77 -17.00 0.66 1.73
N VAL A 78 -16.26 1.41 0.93
CA VAL A 78 -14.82 1.61 1.11
C VAL A 78 -14.48 2.33 2.42
N ASP A 79 -15.32 3.28 2.84
CA ASP A 79 -15.04 4.09 4.03
C ASP A 79 -15.57 3.49 5.33
N ASN A 80 -16.63 2.67 5.30
CA ASN A 80 -17.24 2.11 6.52
C ASN A 80 -16.93 0.63 6.75
N PHE A 81 -16.44 -0.10 5.74
CA PHE A 81 -16.19 -1.53 5.85
C PHE A 81 -14.76 -1.79 6.35
N PHE A 82 -14.52 -1.53 7.64
CA PHE A 82 -13.23 -1.80 8.28
C PHE A 82 -13.06 -3.28 8.64
N MET A 83 -11.90 -3.85 8.29
CA MET A 83 -11.45 -5.16 8.77
C MET A 83 -10.97 -5.00 10.23
N ILE A 84 -11.72 -5.55 11.20
CA ILE A 84 -11.27 -5.64 12.60
C ILE A 84 -10.27 -6.80 12.69
N PHE A 85 -8.99 -6.51 12.88
CA PHE A 85 -7.98 -7.54 13.14
C PHE A 85 -8.23 -8.20 14.52
N PRO A 86 -7.96 -9.52 14.67
CA PRO A 86 -8.11 -10.18 15.96
C PRO A 86 -7.10 -9.60 16.95
N VAL A 87 -7.55 -9.36 18.18
CA VAL A 87 -6.65 -8.92 19.27
C VAL A 87 -5.75 -10.11 19.66
N GLU A 88 -4.44 -9.88 19.68
CA GLU A 88 -3.43 -10.90 20.01
C GLU A 88 -3.45 -11.25 21.50
N ARG A 89 -4.17 -12.31 21.88
CA ARG A 89 -3.85 -13.13 23.05
C ARG A 89 -4.11 -14.60 22.71
N GLU A 90 -3.03 -15.38 22.74
CA GLU A 90 -2.90 -16.85 22.60
C GLU A 90 -2.61 -17.44 21.19
N PRO A 91 -1.44 -18.08 20.98
CA PRO A 91 -1.01 -18.64 19.68
C PRO A 91 -1.80 -19.85 19.15
N ILE A 92 -2.56 -20.56 19.98
CA ILE A 92 -3.03 -21.93 19.68
C ILE A 92 -4.28 -21.93 18.78
N ASP A 93 -5.11 -20.88 18.86
CA ASP A 93 -6.40 -20.80 18.15
C ASP A 93 -6.43 -19.74 17.03
N VAL A 94 -5.26 -19.20 16.65
CA VAL A 94 -5.13 -18.10 15.68
C VAL A 94 -5.71 -18.48 14.31
N ILE A 95 -5.48 -19.71 13.85
CA ILE A 95 -5.98 -20.19 12.55
C ILE A 95 -7.52 -20.24 12.54
N LYS A 96 -8.13 -20.78 13.60
CA LYS A 96 -9.59 -20.90 13.71
C LYS A 96 -10.25 -19.52 13.79
N ARG A 97 -9.65 -18.59 14.52
CA ARG A 97 -10.11 -17.20 14.63
C ARG A 97 -9.96 -16.46 13.32
N LEU A 98 -8.83 -16.61 12.61
CA LEU A 98 -8.65 -16.05 11.29
C LEU A 98 -9.70 -16.58 10.31
N LYS A 99 -9.93 -17.90 10.30
CA LYS A 99 -10.99 -18.52 9.49
C LYS A 99 -12.37 -17.94 9.83
N HIS A 100 -12.66 -17.77 11.12
CA HIS A 100 -13.91 -17.16 11.56
C HIS A 100 -14.03 -15.71 11.08
N LEU A 101 -12.98 -14.90 11.22
CA LEU A 101 -12.96 -13.51 10.76
C LEU A 101 -13.15 -13.39 9.25
N LEU A 102 -12.45 -14.22 8.46
CA LEU A 102 -12.61 -14.26 7.01
C LEU A 102 -14.06 -14.58 6.65
N ARG A 103 -14.64 -15.62 7.25
CA ARG A 103 -16.04 -15.99 7.01
C ARG A 103 -17.01 -14.87 7.42
N THR A 104 -16.81 -14.26 8.58
CA THR A 104 -17.66 -13.18 9.08
C THR A 104 -17.58 -11.96 8.17
N ARG A 105 -16.38 -11.65 7.64
CA ARG A 105 -16.18 -10.59 6.65
C ARG A 105 -16.93 -10.91 5.35
N ASP A 106 -16.75 -12.10 4.80
CA ASP A 106 -17.39 -12.51 3.55
C ASP A 106 -18.92 -12.48 3.69
N GLU A 107 -19.46 -12.94 4.81
CA GLU A 107 -20.90 -12.84 5.13
C GLU A 107 -21.36 -11.39 5.25
N ALA A 108 -20.55 -10.51 5.82
CA ALA A 108 -20.87 -9.09 5.94
C ALA A 108 -20.87 -8.37 4.58
N VAL A 109 -19.94 -8.70 3.67
CA VAL A 109 -19.93 -8.15 2.30
C VAL A 109 -21.19 -8.58 1.55
N LYS A 110 -21.51 -9.88 1.58
CA LYS A 110 -22.73 -10.44 0.97
C LYS A 110 -23.99 -9.76 1.49
N ARG A 111 -24.10 -9.59 2.82
CA ARG A 111 -25.23 -8.90 3.45
C ARG A 111 -25.32 -7.44 3.04
N TYR A 112 -24.19 -6.74 2.92
CA TYR A 112 -24.15 -5.35 2.48
C TYR A 112 -24.69 -5.21 1.04
N VAL A 113 -24.24 -6.06 0.11
CA VAL A 113 -24.72 -6.01 -1.28
C VAL A 113 -26.21 -6.42 -1.36
N LEU A 114 -26.64 -7.42 -0.60
CA LEU A 114 -28.04 -7.81 -0.49
C LEU A 114 -28.96 -6.65 -0.05
N ASP A 115 -28.54 -5.89 0.96
CA ASP A 115 -29.30 -4.74 1.49
C ASP A 115 -29.39 -3.59 0.49
N LYS A 116 -28.28 -3.26 -0.17
CA LYS A 116 -28.22 -2.11 -1.09
C LYS A 116 -28.72 -2.42 -2.50
N VAL A 117 -28.59 -3.67 -2.92
CA VAL A 117 -28.90 -4.11 -4.28
C VAL A 117 -29.71 -5.42 -4.24
N PRO A 118 -30.99 -5.37 -3.81
CA PRO A 118 -31.81 -6.57 -3.69
C PRO A 118 -32.23 -7.15 -5.05
N ASN A 119 -32.41 -6.30 -6.07
CA ASN A 119 -33.07 -6.64 -7.34
C ASN A 119 -32.10 -7.01 -8.48
N VAL A 120 -31.06 -7.79 -8.19
CA VAL A 120 -30.10 -8.28 -9.20
C VAL A 120 -29.99 -9.80 -9.17
N SER A 121 -29.56 -10.38 -10.29
CA SER A 121 -29.29 -11.82 -10.35
C SER A 121 -28.20 -12.22 -9.37
N GLU A 122 -28.15 -13.49 -8.96
CA GLU A 122 -27.11 -13.98 -8.05
C GLU A 122 -25.70 -13.81 -8.65
N VAL A 123 -25.56 -14.04 -9.96
CA VAL A 123 -24.29 -13.87 -10.68
C VAL A 123 -23.84 -12.41 -10.66
N ASP A 124 -24.77 -11.49 -10.92
CA ASP A 124 -24.49 -10.05 -10.90
C ASP A 124 -24.16 -9.55 -9.48
N ARG A 125 -24.84 -10.11 -8.46
CA ARG A 125 -24.53 -9.81 -7.07
C ARG A 125 -23.10 -10.18 -6.71
N GLN A 126 -22.66 -11.38 -7.08
CA GLN A 126 -21.28 -11.84 -6.82
C GLN A 126 -20.24 -10.94 -7.52
N LYS A 127 -20.53 -10.47 -8.74
CA LYS A 127 -19.65 -9.51 -9.44
C LYS A 127 -19.57 -8.19 -8.69
N ILE A 128 -20.70 -7.67 -8.19
CA ILE A 128 -20.73 -6.44 -7.39
C ILE A 128 -19.95 -6.62 -6.08
N GLU A 129 -20.09 -7.76 -5.40
CA GLU A 129 -19.30 -8.09 -4.20
C GLU A 129 -17.80 -8.01 -4.47
N VAL A 130 -17.32 -8.73 -5.51
CA VAL A 130 -15.89 -8.72 -5.90
C VAL A 130 -15.43 -7.31 -6.26
N LEU A 131 -16.22 -6.58 -7.02
CA LEU A 131 -15.91 -5.21 -7.45
C LEU A 131 -15.75 -4.27 -6.23
N LEU A 132 -16.66 -4.34 -5.26
CA LEU A 132 -16.56 -3.56 -4.02
C LEU A 132 -15.32 -3.93 -3.22
N GLU A 133 -14.99 -5.23 -3.12
CA GLU A 133 -13.79 -5.70 -2.45
C GLU A 133 -12.51 -5.19 -3.11
N LEU A 134 -12.41 -5.25 -4.44
CA LEU A 134 -11.25 -4.76 -5.18
C LEU A 134 -11.02 -3.26 -4.95
N ASN A 135 -12.09 -2.45 -4.95
CA ASN A 135 -11.98 -1.02 -4.62
C ASN A 135 -11.50 -0.81 -3.18
N SER A 136 -12.06 -1.56 -2.22
CA SER A 136 -11.66 -1.48 -0.81
C SER A 136 -10.19 -1.83 -0.62
N VAL A 137 -9.70 -2.88 -1.29
CA VAL A 137 -8.29 -3.29 -1.24
C VAL A 137 -7.36 -2.22 -1.84
N LEU A 138 -7.70 -1.63 -2.99
CA LEU A 138 -6.91 -0.56 -3.60
C LEU A 138 -6.83 0.67 -2.67
N THR A 139 -7.96 1.10 -2.11
CA THR A 139 -8.00 2.20 -1.15
C THR A 139 -7.22 1.87 0.14
N TYR A 140 -7.31 0.63 0.63
CA TYR A 140 -6.56 0.19 1.80
C TYR A 140 -5.04 0.27 1.57
N ILE A 141 -4.56 -0.27 0.45
CA ILE A 141 -3.14 -0.19 0.06
C ILE A 141 -2.68 1.27 0.03
N ASN A 142 -3.47 2.17 -0.59
CA ASN A 142 -3.16 3.60 -0.63
C ASN A 142 -3.10 4.25 0.74
N LYS A 143 -4.12 4.01 1.59
CA LYS A 143 -4.19 4.56 2.95
C LYS A 143 -2.96 4.13 3.77
N VAL A 144 -2.59 2.84 3.71
CA VAL A 144 -1.44 2.30 4.45
C VAL A 144 -0.10 2.85 3.94
N VAL A 145 0.16 2.80 2.63
CA VAL A 145 1.43 3.30 2.06
C VAL A 145 1.58 4.80 2.30
N LYS A 146 0.51 5.57 2.11
CA LYS A 146 0.50 7.03 2.38
C LYS A 146 0.77 7.32 3.85
N HIS A 147 0.21 6.54 4.77
CA HIS A 147 0.45 6.69 6.20
C HIS A 147 1.93 6.51 6.53
N TYR A 148 2.55 5.41 6.13
CA TYR A 148 3.97 5.14 6.40
C TYR A 148 4.91 6.14 5.70
N TYR A 149 4.58 6.55 4.46
CA TYR A 149 5.32 7.60 3.77
C TYR A 149 5.30 8.92 4.55
N ASN A 150 4.11 9.37 4.97
CA ASN A 150 3.96 10.61 5.74
C ASN A 150 4.66 10.52 7.11
N LEU A 151 4.58 9.35 7.76
CA LEU A 151 5.28 9.08 9.01
C LEU A 151 6.80 9.22 8.82
N GLY A 152 7.34 8.65 7.74
CA GLY A 152 8.77 8.71 7.43
C GLY A 152 9.24 10.12 7.12
N VAL A 153 8.43 10.88 6.39
CA VAL A 153 8.69 12.31 6.13
C VAL A 153 8.63 13.13 7.40
N LYS A 154 7.63 12.92 8.25
CA LYS A 154 7.44 13.70 9.49
C LYS A 154 8.58 13.50 10.47
N PHE A 155 9.02 12.26 10.67
CA PHE A 155 10.07 11.92 11.63
C PHE A 155 11.47 11.89 11.03
N ASN A 156 11.62 12.16 9.72
CA ASN A 156 12.88 12.03 8.98
C ASN A 156 13.55 10.65 9.21
N ASP A 157 12.72 9.60 9.26
CA ASP A 157 13.15 8.24 9.52
C ASP A 157 13.63 7.58 8.21
N TRP A 158 14.95 7.53 8.03
CA TRP A 158 15.57 6.96 6.86
C TRP A 158 15.45 5.44 6.77
N ILE A 159 15.38 4.75 7.91
CA ILE A 159 15.26 3.28 7.95
C ILE A 159 13.88 2.88 7.46
N MET A 160 12.83 3.53 7.98
CA MET A 160 11.47 3.26 7.54
C MET A 160 11.26 3.63 6.06
N MET A 161 11.82 4.77 5.61
CA MET A 161 11.72 5.16 4.21
C MET A 161 12.45 4.17 3.28
N MET A 162 13.60 3.64 3.71
CA MET A 162 14.32 2.61 2.98
C MET A 162 13.50 1.32 2.90
N GLN A 163 12.95 0.83 4.02
CA GLN A 163 12.10 -0.37 4.03
C GLN A 163 10.91 -0.24 3.07
N LEU A 164 10.24 0.91 3.12
CA LEU A 164 9.13 1.21 2.23
C LEU A 164 9.59 1.22 0.76
N ALA A 165 10.73 1.85 0.46
CA ALA A 165 11.29 1.90 -0.90
C ALA A 165 11.69 0.51 -1.45
N LEU A 166 12.10 -0.42 -0.60
CA LEU A 166 12.44 -1.79 -1.01
C LEU A 166 11.18 -2.61 -1.34
N GLN A 167 10.10 -2.40 -0.59
CA GLN A 167 8.85 -3.16 -0.76
C GLN A 167 7.91 -2.56 -1.79
N ILE A 168 7.99 -1.25 -2.07
CA ILE A 168 6.99 -0.52 -2.86
C ILE A 168 6.76 -1.11 -4.26
N ASN A 169 7.79 -1.66 -4.90
CA ASN A 169 7.64 -2.27 -6.22
C ASN A 169 6.76 -3.53 -6.20
N GLN A 170 6.86 -4.33 -5.12
CA GLN A 170 6.01 -5.51 -4.95
C GLN A 170 4.57 -5.10 -4.64
N ILE A 171 4.39 -4.06 -3.81
CA ILE A 171 3.08 -3.49 -3.47
C ILE A 171 2.39 -2.94 -4.73
N VAL A 172 3.10 -2.18 -5.58
CA VAL A 172 2.57 -1.65 -6.85
C VAL A 172 2.19 -2.78 -7.80
N ARG A 173 2.99 -3.85 -7.87
CA ARG A 173 2.65 -5.02 -8.70
C ARG A 173 1.37 -5.70 -8.22
N LEU A 174 1.21 -5.85 -6.90
CA LEU A 174 0.01 -6.41 -6.29
C LEU A 174 -1.22 -5.54 -6.55
N ALA A 175 -1.11 -4.22 -6.31
CA ALA A 175 -2.17 -3.26 -6.58
C ALA A 175 -2.56 -3.23 -8.07
N LYS A 176 -1.59 -3.34 -8.98
CA LYS A 176 -1.85 -3.46 -10.41
C LYS A 176 -2.70 -4.70 -10.73
N ALA A 177 -2.38 -5.86 -10.13
CA ALA A 177 -3.17 -7.08 -10.34
C ALA A 177 -4.63 -6.91 -9.87
N TYR A 178 -4.86 -6.25 -8.73
CA TYR A 178 -6.21 -5.92 -8.29
C TYR A 178 -6.94 -4.96 -9.23
N ARG A 179 -6.24 -3.94 -9.74
CA ARG A 179 -6.83 -3.02 -10.72
C ARG A 179 -7.18 -3.73 -12.03
N ASP A 180 -6.30 -4.60 -12.52
CA ASP A 180 -6.52 -5.37 -13.75
C ASP A 180 -7.69 -6.36 -13.58
N ALA A 181 -7.89 -6.89 -12.37
CA ALA A 181 -9.03 -7.76 -12.05
C ALA A 181 -10.40 -7.05 -12.09
N ILE A 182 -10.44 -5.71 -11.99
CA ILE A 182 -11.70 -4.95 -12.15
C ILE A 182 -12.18 -4.97 -13.61
N ASP A 183 -11.26 -5.13 -14.58
CA ASP A 183 -11.59 -5.21 -16.01
C ASP A 183 -11.95 -6.63 -16.49
N SER A 184 -11.68 -7.65 -15.66
CA SER A 184 -11.83 -9.07 -16.00
C SER A 184 -13.23 -9.60 -15.68
#